data_AF-A0AAU7FB02-F1
#
_entry.id   AF-A0AAU7FB02-F1
#
_cell.length_a   1.000
_cell.length_b   1.000
_cell.length_c   1.000
_cell.angle_alpha   90.00
_cell.angle_beta   90.00
_cell.angle_gamma   90.00
#
_symmetry.space_group_name_H-M   'P 1'
#
loop_
_entity.id
_entity.type
_entity.pdbx_description
1 polymer ?
#
loop_
_entity_poly.entity_id
_entity_poly.type
_entity_poly.pdbx_seq_one_letter_code
_entity_poly.pdbx_strand_id
1 'polypeptide(L)'
;MVAEIINHAAKNPSTGIIMASRYIFEGFLERFETKNEGVEIRLSTGQFDPAPREAPILYIYAKHPENIAALATELNAILLEDDYVYVEEIAESEILIHSNLETPTIITAREITTRLENYEACDFEFLAYKNYALAMQYHEAQSKANEKIHVALQLSHNQMQRLAVKCNLHETGSTPHTLYAQQLLFLQRIVEALK
;
A
#
# COMPACT_ATOMS: atom_id res chain seq x y z
N MET A 1 -5.99 4.88 -20.71
CA MET A 1 -4.69 4.26 -20.36
C MET A 1 -4.82 2.83 -19.84
N VAL A 2 -5.75 2.50 -18.92
CA VAL A 2 -6.03 1.10 -18.51
C VAL A 2 -6.72 0.27 -19.62
N ALA A 3 -7.58 0.91 -20.42
CA ALA A 3 -8.30 0.25 -21.51
C ALA A 3 -7.42 -0.15 -22.72
N GLU A 4 -6.20 0.38 -22.85
CA GLU A 4 -5.31 0.07 -23.99
C GLU A 4 -4.47 -1.19 -23.75
N ILE A 5 -4.22 -1.56 -22.48
CA ILE A 5 -3.44 -2.75 -22.12
C ILE A 5 -4.23 -4.04 -22.43
N ILE A 6 -5.55 -4.03 -22.21
CA ILE A 6 -6.44 -5.17 -22.49
C ILE A 6 -6.54 -5.44 -24.00
N ASN A 7 -6.51 -4.40 -24.83
CA ASN A 7 -6.65 -4.53 -26.29
C ASN A 7 -5.37 -5.00 -26.98
N HIS A 8 -4.19 -4.84 -26.38
CA HIS A 8 -2.94 -5.29 -27.00
C HIS A 8 -2.70 -6.80 -26.82
N ALA A 9 -3.13 -7.37 -25.69
CA ALA A 9 -3.02 -8.80 -25.39
C ALA A 9 -3.90 -9.68 -26.31
N ALA A 10 -5.03 -9.16 -26.79
CA ALA A 10 -5.93 -9.87 -27.69
C ALA A 10 -5.40 -10.05 -29.13
N LYS A 11 -4.31 -9.36 -29.51
CA LYS A 11 -3.83 -9.32 -30.91
C LYS A 11 -2.60 -10.20 -31.20
N ASN A 12 -1.94 -10.79 -30.20
CA ASN A 12 -0.74 -11.61 -30.38
C ASN A 12 -0.80 -12.89 -29.52
N PRO A 13 -1.41 -13.99 -30.01
CA PRO A 13 -1.64 -15.20 -29.21
C PRO A 13 -0.43 -16.14 -29.11
N SER A 14 0.78 -15.69 -29.46
CA SER A 14 1.94 -16.56 -29.60
C SER A 14 3.18 -16.01 -28.90
N THR A 15 3.11 -15.78 -27.59
CA THR A 15 4.27 -15.78 -26.68
C THR A 15 3.80 -15.65 -25.24
N GLY A 16 4.07 -16.66 -24.42
CA GLY A 16 4.02 -16.57 -22.96
C GLY A 16 2.64 -16.83 -22.36
N ILE A 17 2.48 -17.97 -21.71
CA ILE A 17 1.44 -18.18 -20.71
C ILE A 17 1.71 -17.16 -19.60
N ILE A 18 1.08 -16.00 -19.66
CA ILE A 18 0.93 -15.14 -18.49
C ILE A 18 -0.15 -15.85 -17.68
N MET A 19 0.25 -16.62 -16.66
CA MET A 19 -0.70 -17.03 -15.63
C MET A 19 -1.28 -15.74 -15.07
N ALA A 20 -2.57 -15.51 -15.32
CA ALA A 20 -3.24 -14.32 -14.84
C ALA A 20 -3.29 -14.43 -13.32
N SER A 21 -2.49 -13.62 -12.61
CA SER A 21 -2.64 -13.48 -11.17
C SER A 21 -4.04 -12.98 -10.90
N ARG A 22 -4.75 -13.65 -9.99
CA ARG A 22 -6.11 -13.28 -9.61
C ARG A 22 -6.05 -12.61 -8.25
N TYR A 23 -6.33 -11.31 -8.23
CA TYR A 23 -6.55 -10.61 -6.97
C TYR A 23 -7.71 -11.26 -6.21
N ILE A 24 -7.43 -11.65 -4.96
CA ILE A 24 -8.40 -12.36 -4.10
C ILE A 24 -9.00 -11.41 -3.08
N PHE A 25 -8.18 -10.58 -2.44
CA PHE A 25 -8.61 -9.82 -1.26
C PHE A 25 -7.63 -8.71 -0.85
N GLU A 26 -8.14 -7.70 -0.15
CA GLU A 26 -7.36 -6.71 0.61
C GLU A 26 -7.93 -6.55 2.00
N GLY A 27 -7.05 -6.38 2.98
CA GLY A 27 -7.49 -6.43 4.36
C GLY A 27 -6.40 -6.53 5.40
N PHE A 28 -6.74 -7.10 6.54
CA PHE A 28 -5.84 -7.31 7.68
C PHE A 28 -5.72 -8.79 7.99
N LEU A 29 -4.52 -9.23 8.31
CA LEU A 29 -4.32 -10.55 8.91
C LEU A 29 -4.83 -10.51 10.35
N GLU A 30 -5.88 -11.26 10.67
CA GLU A 30 -6.45 -11.26 12.03
C GLU A 30 -5.84 -12.31 12.92
N ARG A 31 -5.68 -13.48 12.35
CA ARG A 31 -5.21 -14.67 13.01
C ARG A 31 -4.72 -15.64 11.97
N PHE A 32 -3.77 -16.45 12.39
CA PHE A 32 -3.48 -17.69 11.72
C PHE A 32 -3.30 -18.79 12.76
N GLU A 33 -3.65 -20.00 12.38
CA GLU A 33 -3.55 -21.18 13.23
C GLU A 33 -2.90 -22.31 12.43
N THR A 34 -1.83 -22.88 12.99
CA THR A 34 -1.27 -24.13 12.47
C THR A 34 -2.17 -25.28 12.93
N LYS A 35 -2.84 -25.93 11.97
CA LYS A 35 -3.62 -27.16 12.16
C LYS A 35 -2.77 -28.37 11.74
N ASN A 36 -3.20 -29.58 12.10
CA ASN A 36 -2.43 -30.82 11.90
C ASN A 36 -1.74 -30.92 10.52
N GLU A 37 -2.47 -30.64 9.44
CA GLU A 37 -1.97 -30.81 8.07
C GLU A 37 -1.77 -29.48 7.33
N GLY A 38 -1.90 -28.31 7.97
CA GLY A 38 -1.88 -27.05 7.25
C GLY A 38 -1.92 -25.79 8.11
N VAL A 39 -2.01 -24.64 7.46
CA VAL A 39 -2.15 -23.34 8.11
C VAL A 39 -3.48 -22.72 7.67
N GLU A 40 -4.32 -22.36 8.63
CA GLU A 40 -5.51 -21.56 8.41
C GLU A 40 -5.20 -20.10 8.68
N ILE A 41 -5.56 -19.23 7.75
CA ILE A 41 -5.33 -17.79 7.79
C ILE A 41 -6.70 -17.11 7.68
N ARG A 42 -6.97 -16.14 8.55
CA ARG A 42 -8.20 -15.35 8.53
C ARG A 42 -7.85 -13.89 8.26
N LEU A 43 -8.53 -13.29 7.29
CA LEU A 43 -8.33 -11.91 6.87
C LEU A 43 -9.64 -11.12 6.90
N SER A 44 -9.65 -9.95 7.54
CA SER A 44 -10.78 -8.98 7.50
C SER A 44 -10.58 -7.99 6.38
N THR A 45 -11.65 -7.55 5.71
CA THR A 45 -11.52 -6.41 4.79
C THR A 45 -11.30 -5.09 5.54
N GLY A 46 -10.51 -4.18 4.94
CA GLY A 46 -10.42 -2.80 5.39
C GLY A 46 -11.62 -1.94 4.99
N GLN A 47 -12.39 -2.38 4.00
CA GLN A 47 -13.51 -1.61 3.45
C GLN A 47 -14.79 -1.92 4.22
N PHE A 48 -15.14 -1.03 5.15
CA PHE A 48 -16.48 -1.01 5.73
C PHE A 48 -17.37 -0.07 4.92
N ASP A 49 -18.36 -0.63 4.24
CA ASP A 49 -19.51 0.16 3.79
C ASP A 49 -20.28 0.60 5.06
N PRO A 50 -20.70 1.88 5.19
CA PRO A 50 -21.53 2.31 6.33
C PRO A 50 -22.90 1.61 6.41
N ALA A 51 -23.34 0.91 5.35
CA ALA A 51 -24.65 0.27 5.27
C ALA A 51 -24.73 -1.20 5.75
N PRO A 52 -23.71 -2.07 5.65
CA PRO A 52 -23.77 -3.41 6.20
C PRO A 52 -23.21 -3.48 7.62
N ARG A 53 -23.92 -4.19 8.50
CA ARG A 53 -23.41 -4.65 9.81
C ARG A 53 -22.51 -5.90 9.69
N GLU A 54 -22.06 -6.21 8.49
CA GLU A 54 -21.36 -7.44 8.12
C GLU A 54 -20.21 -7.07 7.18
N ALA A 55 -18.99 -7.44 7.53
CA ALA A 55 -17.85 -7.34 6.63
C ALA A 55 -17.42 -8.75 6.16
N PRO A 56 -16.99 -8.90 4.90
CA PRO A 56 -16.48 -10.16 4.41
C PRO A 56 -15.12 -10.50 5.03
N ILE A 57 -14.97 -11.78 5.36
CA ILE A 57 -13.78 -12.42 5.89
C ILE A 57 -13.28 -13.39 4.84
N LEU A 58 -12.03 -13.26 4.43
CA LEU A 58 -11.37 -14.30 3.67
C LEU A 58 -10.72 -15.29 4.63
N TYR A 59 -11.08 -16.56 4.51
CA TYR A 59 -10.30 -17.65 5.07
C TYR A 59 -9.49 -18.31 3.97
N ILE A 60 -8.21 -18.55 4.25
CA ILE A 60 -7.31 -19.30 3.40
C ILE A 60 -6.85 -20.50 4.22
N TYR A 61 -7.02 -21.71 3.68
CA TYR A 61 -6.43 -22.91 4.25
C TYR A 61 -5.41 -23.49 3.27
N ALA A 62 -4.14 -23.46 3.69
CA ALA A 62 -3.00 -23.99 2.95
C ALA A 62 -2.61 -25.36 3.51
N LYS A 63 -2.88 -26.43 2.76
CA LYS A 63 -2.65 -27.81 3.16
C LYS A 63 -1.26 -28.29 2.73
N HIS A 64 -0.51 -28.83 3.68
CA HIS A 64 0.90 -29.20 3.55
C HIS A 64 1.77 -28.09 2.94
N PRO A 65 1.92 -26.93 3.63
CA PRO A 65 2.85 -25.90 3.20
C PRO A 65 4.27 -26.43 3.13
N GLU A 66 5.07 -25.96 2.17
CA GLU A 66 6.46 -26.40 2.01
C GLU A 66 7.31 -26.13 3.26
N ASN A 67 7.06 -25.01 3.96
CA ASN A 67 7.76 -24.67 5.20
C ASN A 67 6.83 -23.97 6.22
N ILE A 68 6.14 -24.76 7.04
CA ILE A 68 5.18 -24.27 8.05
C ILE A 68 5.85 -23.35 9.07
N ALA A 69 7.08 -23.64 9.50
CA ALA A 69 7.75 -22.86 10.55
C ALA A 69 8.18 -21.47 10.07
N ALA A 70 8.73 -21.38 8.87
CA ALA A 70 9.06 -20.09 8.24
C ALA A 70 7.78 -19.28 7.99
N LEU A 71 6.75 -19.91 7.42
CA LEU A 71 5.47 -19.27 7.16
C LEU A 71 4.82 -18.72 8.44
N ALA A 72 4.82 -19.49 9.54
CA ALA A 72 4.30 -19.03 10.82
C ALA A 72 5.09 -17.84 11.38
N THR A 73 6.40 -17.76 11.11
CA THR A 73 7.24 -16.63 11.53
C THR A 73 6.87 -15.37 10.73
N GLU A 74 6.72 -15.49 9.42
CA GLU A 74 6.35 -14.38 8.54
C GLU A 74 4.93 -13.87 8.83
N LEU A 75 3.94 -14.78 8.98
CA LEU A 75 2.57 -14.40 9.32
C LEU A 75 2.48 -13.76 10.72
N ASN A 76 3.29 -14.21 11.68
CA ASN A 76 3.39 -13.54 12.98
C ASN A 76 3.93 -12.11 12.85
N ALA A 77 4.93 -11.88 12.00
CA ALA A 77 5.49 -10.55 11.78
C ALA A 77 4.41 -9.60 11.22
N ILE A 78 3.68 -10.05 10.21
CA ILE A 78 2.55 -9.30 9.63
C ILE A 78 1.47 -9.00 10.70
N LEU A 79 1.12 -10.00 11.52
CA LEU A 79 0.11 -9.86 12.57
C LEU A 79 0.53 -8.87 13.67
N LEU A 80 1.82 -8.82 14.03
CA LEU A 80 2.35 -7.94 15.07
C LEU A 80 2.43 -6.47 14.62
N GLU A 81 2.70 -6.23 13.34
CA GLU A 81 2.69 -4.88 12.75
C GLU A 81 1.26 -4.35 12.52
N ASP A 82 0.23 -5.21 12.63
CA ASP A 82 -1.18 -4.90 12.30
C ASP A 82 -1.31 -4.34 10.86
N ASP A 83 -0.54 -4.93 9.96
CA ASP A 83 -0.25 -4.40 8.63
C ASP A 83 -1.41 -4.65 7.64
N TYR A 84 -1.65 -3.69 6.74
CA TYR A 84 -2.60 -3.89 5.64
C TYR A 84 -1.99 -4.79 4.58
N VAL A 85 -2.72 -5.81 4.15
CA VAL A 85 -2.26 -6.83 3.23
C VAL A 85 -3.09 -6.94 1.97
N TYR A 86 -2.44 -7.32 0.87
CA TYR A 86 -3.06 -7.65 -0.40
C TYR A 86 -2.77 -9.11 -0.73
N VAL A 87 -3.81 -9.86 -1.10
CA VAL A 87 -3.72 -11.29 -1.38
C VAL A 87 -3.98 -11.57 -2.84
N GLU A 88 -3.05 -12.26 -3.49
CA GLU A 88 -3.11 -12.64 -4.90
C GLU A 88 -2.94 -14.16 -5.06
N GLU A 89 -3.76 -14.76 -5.90
CA GLU A 89 -3.59 -16.14 -6.36
C GLU A 89 -2.59 -16.11 -7.53
N ILE A 90 -1.41 -16.70 -7.35
CA ILE A 90 -0.39 -16.78 -8.40
C ILE A 90 -0.56 -18.09 -9.19
N ALA A 91 -0.92 -19.18 -8.50
CA ALA A 91 -1.21 -20.49 -9.07
C ALA A 91 -2.19 -21.26 -8.17
N GLU A 92 -2.73 -22.39 -8.64
CA GLU A 92 -3.69 -23.23 -7.89
C GLU A 92 -3.21 -23.66 -6.48
N SER A 93 -1.89 -23.65 -6.29
CA SER A 93 -1.19 -24.09 -5.07
C SER A 93 -0.33 -22.99 -4.45
N GLU A 94 -0.45 -21.75 -4.93
CA GLU A 94 0.40 -20.62 -4.52
C GLU A 94 -0.40 -19.32 -4.32
N ILE A 95 -0.28 -18.76 -3.12
CA ILE A 95 -0.82 -17.43 -2.77
C ILE A 95 0.32 -16.48 -2.39
N LEU A 96 0.23 -15.24 -2.87
CA LEU A 96 1.06 -14.13 -2.45
C LEU A 96 0.31 -13.27 -1.44
N ILE A 97 0.97 -12.93 -0.34
CA ILE A 97 0.52 -11.92 0.61
C ILE A 97 1.52 -10.76 0.58
N HIS A 98 1.11 -9.64 -0.02
CA HIS A 98 1.84 -8.37 0.03
C HIS A 98 1.51 -7.66 1.34
N SER A 99 2.51 -7.16 2.06
CA SER A 99 2.38 -6.30 3.25
C SER A 99 3.35 -5.13 3.11
N ASN A 100 3.46 -4.25 4.13
CA ASN A 100 4.50 -3.20 4.12
C ASN A 100 5.88 -3.74 4.49
N LEU A 101 5.99 -5.03 4.84
CA LEU A 101 7.28 -5.70 5.02
C LEU A 101 8.09 -5.71 3.72
N GLU A 102 9.42 -5.66 3.83
CA GLU A 102 10.34 -5.59 2.68
C GLU A 102 10.20 -6.77 1.72
N THR A 103 9.74 -7.92 2.23
CA THR A 103 9.57 -9.16 1.46
C THR A 103 8.12 -9.63 1.51
N PRO A 104 7.45 -9.81 0.35
CA PRO A 104 6.12 -10.40 0.32
C PRO A 104 6.19 -11.88 0.73
N THR A 105 5.15 -12.36 1.41
CA THR A 105 5.05 -13.73 1.88
C THR A 105 4.41 -14.61 0.82
N ILE A 106 5.13 -15.62 0.34
CA ILE A 106 4.61 -16.61 -0.61
C ILE A 106 4.21 -17.88 0.13
N ILE A 107 2.96 -18.29 -0.03
CA ILE A 107 2.41 -19.52 0.52
C ILE A 107 2.34 -20.54 -0.60
N THR A 108 3.29 -21.48 -0.61
CA THR A 108 3.25 -22.65 -1.48
C THR A 108 2.80 -23.87 -0.68
N ALA A 109 1.74 -24.52 -1.15
CA ALA A 109 1.12 -25.66 -0.47
C ALA A 109 0.59 -26.68 -1.48
N ARG A 110 0.39 -27.94 -1.07
CA ARG A 110 -0.17 -28.96 -1.98
C ARG A 110 -1.56 -28.61 -2.48
N GLU A 111 -2.34 -27.97 -1.63
CA GLU A 111 -3.71 -27.56 -1.91
C GLU A 111 -3.98 -26.28 -1.14
N ILE A 112 -4.56 -25.29 -1.82
CA ILE A 112 -5.03 -24.06 -1.21
C ILE A 112 -6.53 -23.97 -1.44
N THR A 113 -7.27 -23.74 -0.35
CA THR A 113 -8.71 -23.50 -0.40
C THR A 113 -9.02 -22.14 0.18
N THR A 114 -9.92 -21.41 -0.47
CA THR A 114 -10.38 -20.10 -0.01
C THR A 114 -11.89 -20.15 0.22
N ARG A 115 -12.36 -19.50 1.28
CA ARG A 115 -13.79 -19.29 1.54
C ARG A 115 -14.02 -17.88 2.04
N LEU A 116 -15.10 -17.27 1.58
CA LEU A 116 -15.56 -15.98 2.06
C LEU A 116 -16.73 -16.19 3.02
N GLU A 117 -16.64 -15.65 4.23
CA GLU A 117 -17.71 -15.66 5.23
C GLU A 117 -17.99 -14.23 5.70
N ASN A 118 -19.13 -13.97 6.34
CA ASN A 118 -19.42 -12.66 6.94
C ASN A 118 -19.20 -12.71 8.46
N TYR A 119 -18.79 -11.59 9.06
CA TYR A 119 -18.67 -11.48 10.53
C TYR A 119 -19.99 -11.73 11.26
N GLU A 120 -19.89 -12.40 12.41
CA GLU A 120 -20.87 -12.28 13.48
C GLU A 120 -20.77 -10.89 14.15
N ALA A 121 -21.89 -10.33 14.59
CA ALA A 121 -21.97 -8.93 15.04
C ALA A 121 -21.00 -8.53 16.16
N CYS A 122 -20.58 -9.46 17.03
CA CYS A 122 -19.62 -9.19 18.11
C CYS A 122 -18.17 -9.07 17.61
N ASP A 123 -17.79 -9.84 16.59
CA ASP A 123 -16.47 -9.75 15.98
C ASP A 123 -16.34 -8.47 15.14
N PHE A 124 -17.45 -8.03 14.54
CA PHE A 124 -17.53 -6.81 13.75
C PHE A 124 -17.12 -5.56 14.54
N GLU A 125 -17.63 -5.36 15.76
CA GLU A 125 -17.34 -4.16 16.55
C GLU A 125 -15.84 -4.02 16.90
N PHE A 126 -15.20 -5.14 17.25
CA PHE A 126 -13.77 -5.18 17.54
C PHE A 126 -12.91 -4.78 16.33
N LEU A 127 -13.29 -5.26 15.15
CA LEU A 127 -12.53 -5.02 13.91
C LEU A 127 -12.81 -3.64 13.32
N ALA A 128 -14.05 -3.18 13.42
CA ALA A 128 -14.39 -1.80 13.09
C ALA A 128 -13.56 -0.82 13.94
N TYR A 129 -13.33 -1.12 15.22
CA TYR A 129 -12.45 -0.33 16.08
C TYR A 129 -10.99 -0.35 15.61
N LYS A 130 -10.44 -1.53 15.26
CA LYS A 130 -9.08 -1.64 14.72
C LYS A 130 -8.90 -0.84 13.42
N ASN A 131 -9.81 -1.01 12.46
CA ASN A 131 -9.77 -0.29 11.19
C ASN A 131 -9.91 1.23 11.39
N TYR A 132 -10.77 1.65 12.31
CA TYR A 132 -10.90 3.07 12.68
C TYR A 132 -9.60 3.62 13.30
N ALA A 133 -8.98 2.89 14.22
CA ALA A 133 -7.72 3.31 14.84
C ALA A 133 -6.60 3.48 13.80
N LEU A 134 -6.50 2.57 12.83
CA LEU A 134 -5.53 2.69 11.75
C LEU A 134 -5.86 3.84 10.79
N ALA A 135 -7.13 4.03 10.42
CA ALA A 135 -7.54 5.16 9.61
C ALA A 135 -7.17 6.49 10.28
N MET A 136 -7.29 6.57 11.61
CA MET A 136 -6.82 7.71 12.40
C MET A 136 -5.29 7.86 12.37
N GLN A 137 -4.54 6.76 12.46
CA GLN A 137 -3.07 6.80 12.33
C GLN A 137 -2.63 7.28 10.95
N TYR A 138 -3.23 6.79 9.87
CA TYR A 138 -2.96 7.26 8.51
C TYR A 138 -3.34 8.72 8.35
N HIS A 139 -4.48 9.14 8.89
CA HIS A 139 -4.90 10.53 8.88
C HIS A 139 -3.90 11.44 9.61
N GLU A 140 -3.40 11.02 10.77
CA GLU A 140 -2.36 11.75 11.51
C GLU A 140 -1.05 11.81 10.73
N ALA A 141 -0.61 10.69 10.14
CA ALA A 141 0.61 10.63 9.33
C ALA A 141 0.51 11.55 8.10
N GLN A 142 -0.64 11.53 7.41
CA GLN A 142 -0.95 12.41 6.29
C GLN A 142 -1.00 13.87 6.73
N SER A 143 -1.64 14.18 7.85
CA SER A 143 -1.68 15.55 8.39
C SER A 143 -0.28 16.06 8.71
N LYS A 144 0.57 15.24 9.33
CA LYS A 144 1.98 15.58 9.59
C LYS A 144 2.78 15.77 8.31
N ALA A 145 2.55 14.95 7.27
CA ALA A 145 3.18 15.11 5.98
C ALA A 145 2.76 16.41 5.30
N ASN A 146 1.47 16.72 5.30
CA ASN A 146 0.91 17.96 4.75
C ASN A 146 1.44 19.20 5.49
N GLU A 147 1.57 19.13 6.82
CA GLU A 147 2.19 20.20 7.62
C GLU A 147 3.64 20.45 7.18
N LYS A 148 4.44 19.40 7.01
CA LYS A 148 5.83 19.51 6.51
C LYS A 148 5.88 20.12 5.11
N ILE A 149 4.99 19.70 4.21
CA ILE A 149 4.89 20.27 2.86
C ILE A 149 4.55 21.76 2.95
N HIS A 150 3.60 22.15 3.81
CA HIS A 150 3.22 23.54 3.98
C HIS A 150 4.37 24.41 4.51
N VAL A 151 5.11 23.91 5.51
CA VAL A 151 6.32 24.56 6.03
C VAL A 151 7.39 24.69 4.94
N ALA A 152 7.63 23.63 4.15
CA ALA A 152 8.59 23.66 3.04
C ALA A 152 8.21 24.67 1.95
N LEU A 153 6.91 24.75 1.60
CA LEU A 153 6.37 25.75 0.68
C LEU A 153 6.58 27.17 1.22
N GLN A 154 6.28 27.42 2.51
CA GLN A 154 6.47 28.73 3.13
C GLN A 154 7.95 29.15 3.13
N LEU A 155 8.86 28.25 3.49
CA LEU A 155 10.30 28.51 3.47
C LEU A 155 10.79 28.79 2.03
N SER A 156 10.32 28.03 1.05
CA SER A 156 10.68 28.20 -0.36
C SER A 156 10.20 29.55 -0.88
N HIS A 157 8.96 29.94 -0.60
CA HIS A 157 8.42 31.24 -0.97
C HIS A 157 9.19 32.40 -0.31
N ASN A 158 9.52 32.30 0.98
CA ASN A 158 10.32 33.30 1.68
C ASN A 158 11.71 33.44 1.07
N GLN A 159 12.35 32.34 0.66
CA GLN A 159 13.64 32.41 0.00
C GLN A 159 13.56 32.95 -1.42
N MET A 160 12.52 32.60 -2.17
CA MET A 160 12.26 33.21 -3.48
C MET A 160 12.12 34.74 -3.36
N GLN A 161 11.39 35.25 -2.37
CA GLN A 161 11.27 36.69 -2.16
C GLN A 161 12.64 37.34 -1.88
N ARG A 162 13.44 36.74 -0.98
CA ARG A 162 14.78 37.24 -0.64
C ARG A 162 15.74 37.22 -1.84
N LEU A 163 15.71 36.15 -2.63
CA LEU A 163 16.53 36.02 -3.83
C LEU A 163 16.09 36.98 -4.93
N ALA A 164 14.79 37.25 -5.08
CA ALA A 164 14.27 38.24 -6.01
C ALA A 164 14.78 39.64 -5.67
N VAL A 165 14.75 40.02 -4.38
CA VAL A 165 15.34 41.28 -3.91
C VAL A 165 16.84 41.34 -4.24
N LYS A 166 17.61 40.28 -3.93
CA LYS A 166 19.05 40.23 -4.23
C LYS A 166 19.34 40.30 -5.73
N CYS A 167 18.57 39.60 -6.55
CA CYS A 167 18.70 39.62 -7.99
C CYS A 167 18.55 41.07 -8.52
N ASN A 168 17.52 41.77 -8.06
CA ASN A 168 17.20 43.15 -8.48
C ASN A 168 18.21 44.20 -8.00
N LEU A 169 19.07 43.89 -7.01
CA LEU A 169 20.14 44.79 -6.56
C LEU A 169 21.37 44.76 -7.49
N HIS A 170 21.45 43.79 -8.39
CA HIS A 170 22.56 43.65 -9.33
C HIS A 170 22.13 44.02 -10.74
N GLU A 171 23.07 44.52 -11.55
CA GLU A 171 22.82 44.85 -12.95
C GLU A 171 22.43 43.59 -13.74
N THR A 172 21.41 43.72 -14.59
CA THR A 172 20.95 42.63 -15.45
C THR A 172 22.09 42.15 -16.36
N GLY A 173 22.28 40.84 -16.44
CA GLY A 173 23.38 40.23 -17.21
C GLY A 173 24.70 40.13 -16.45
N SER A 174 24.82 40.73 -15.25
CA SER A 174 25.96 40.48 -14.37
C SER A 174 25.98 39.04 -13.85
N THR A 175 27.16 38.55 -13.49
CA THR A 175 27.34 37.20 -12.91
C THR A 175 26.47 37.00 -11.65
N PRO A 176 26.44 37.92 -10.67
CA PRO A 176 25.59 37.76 -9.48
C PRO A 176 24.10 37.72 -9.82
N HIS A 177 23.62 38.59 -10.72
CA HIS A 177 22.23 38.58 -11.17
C HIS A 177 21.85 37.23 -11.80
N THR A 178 22.70 36.69 -12.68
CA THR A 178 22.47 35.40 -13.35
C THR A 178 22.40 34.24 -12.36
N LEU A 179 23.28 34.21 -11.35
CA LEU A 179 23.28 33.17 -10.32
C LEU A 179 22.01 33.20 -9.46
N TYR A 180 21.56 34.39 -9.03
CA TYR A 180 20.32 34.52 -8.26
C TYR A 180 19.08 34.16 -9.10
N ALA A 181 19.05 34.53 -10.39
CA ALA A 181 17.98 34.14 -11.31
C ALA A 181 17.88 32.61 -11.48
N GLN A 182 19.02 31.91 -11.57
CA GLN A 182 19.04 30.44 -11.63
C GLN A 182 18.52 29.79 -10.34
N GLN A 183 18.90 30.33 -9.17
CA GLN A 183 18.41 29.85 -7.87
C GLN A 183 16.89 30.06 -7.72
N LEU A 184 16.36 31.17 -8.24
CA LEU A 184 14.92 31.43 -8.29
C LEU A 184 14.17 30.39 -9.14
N LEU A 185 14.67 30.12 -10.34
CA LEU A 185 14.09 29.11 -11.23
C LEU A 185 14.12 27.71 -10.60
N PHE A 186 15.19 27.38 -9.88
CA PHE A 186 15.29 26.10 -9.15
C PHE A 186 14.22 25.99 -8.05
N LEU A 187 14.06 27.03 -7.22
CA LEU A 187 13.03 27.05 -6.17
C LEU A 187 11.61 27.03 -6.75
N GLN A 188 11.36 27.66 -7.89
CA GLN A 188 10.06 27.58 -8.57
C GLN A 188 9.70 26.14 -8.92
N ARG A 189 10.64 25.37 -9.48
CA ARG A 189 10.43 23.95 -9.79
C ARG A 189 10.15 23.11 -8.56
N ILE A 190 10.81 23.39 -7.43
CA ILE A 190 10.54 22.72 -6.16
C ILE A 190 9.10 23.03 -5.70
N VAL A 191 8.70 24.30 -5.74
CA VAL A 191 7.34 24.71 -5.35
C VAL A 191 6.28 24.08 -6.24
N GLU A 192 6.52 23.99 -7.55
CA GLU A 192 5.63 23.30 -8.50
C GLU A 192 5.51 21.80 -8.20
N ALA A 193 6.61 21.14 -7.81
CA ALA A 193 6.61 19.72 -7.45
C ALA A 193 5.94 19.42 -6.09
N LEU A 194 5.80 20.44 -5.22
CA LEU A 194 5.19 20.32 -3.89
C LEU A 194 3.70 20.70 -3.86
N LYS A 195 3.14 21.17 -4.98
CA LYS A 195 1.72 21.50 -5.14
C LYS A 195 0.95 20.33 -5.74
#